data_AF-A0A536KRC1-F1
#
_entry.id   AF-A0A536KRC1-F1
#
_cell.length_a   1.000
_cell.length_b   1.000
_cell.length_c   1.000
_cell.angle_alpha   90.00
_cell.angle_beta   90.00
_cell.angle_gamma   90.00
#
_symmetry.space_group_name_H-M   'P 1'
#
loop_
_entity.id
_entity.type
_entity.pdbx_description
1 polymer ?
#
loop_
_entity_poly.entity_id
_entity_poly.type
_entity_poly.pdbx_seq_one_letter_code
_entity_poly.pdbx_strand_id
1 'polypeptide(L)'
;MAQRARSDAGRGGGRAVSVLPGSAGEGGSLSPRGRATAPARDANGAAAPAALPRRAPKAAIDIAIAQLEEAVRNGTVDEEAGRRVVDQLKRSRPDGAGELAGGRREHILTVAARVIARKGFAATTLQEIADEVGVTRPSFYYHFKSKQAILGAILVSALERAEVAIDEVLAGPGDSVAKLRAFVFKYVEVNTQHAEVPALFQAAAELEPEAAEEARRRRSAIDHKLADLVAEGVERGKLRSRSPLISAYGMLGATNWMHTWYRPDGRYSPSEIAGMLADMLVYGLAAREAGEGR
;
A
#
# COMPACT_ATOMS: atom_id res chain seq x y z
N MET A 1 -36.76 -52.23 39.15
CA MET A 1 -36.60 -50.93 39.87
C MET A 1 -36.76 -49.86 38.79
N ALA A 2 -37.79 -49.01 38.71
CA ALA A 2 -38.53 -48.27 39.75
C ALA A 2 -37.57 -47.36 40.57
N GLN A 3 -37.83 -46.07 40.81
CA GLN A 3 -38.99 -45.20 40.48
C GLN A 3 -38.62 -43.71 40.72
N ARG A 4 -39.34 -42.75 40.09
CA ARG A 4 -39.70 -41.36 40.54
C ARG A 4 -38.56 -40.40 41.03
N ALA A 5 -38.38 -39.15 40.57
CA ALA A 5 -39.26 -38.00 40.21
C ALA A 5 -39.59 -37.01 41.37
N ARG A 6 -39.70 -35.70 41.02
CA ARG A 6 -40.12 -34.52 41.85
C ARG A 6 -39.04 -33.94 42.81
N SER A 7 -39.08 -32.70 43.33
CA SER A 7 -39.66 -31.37 42.97
C SER A 7 -39.18 -30.33 44.04
N ASP A 8 -39.39 -29.00 44.03
CA ASP A 8 -40.10 -28.06 43.12
C ASP A 8 -39.55 -26.60 43.24
N ALA A 9 -40.24 -25.67 42.56
CA ALA A 9 -40.12 -24.21 42.39
C ALA A 9 -40.18 -23.25 43.63
N GLY A 10 -39.86 -21.97 43.35
CA GLY A 10 -40.17 -20.78 44.19
C GLY A 10 -39.40 -19.52 43.73
N ARG A 11 -39.82 -18.73 42.73
CA ARG A 11 -40.88 -17.67 42.66
C ARG A 11 -40.65 -16.39 43.49
N GLY A 12 -40.74 -15.24 42.79
CA GLY A 12 -40.93 -13.88 43.32
C GLY A 12 -39.67 -13.01 43.24
N GLY A 13 -39.69 -11.76 42.78
CA GLY A 13 -40.77 -10.94 42.21
C GLY A 13 -40.38 -9.44 42.25
N GLY A 14 -40.89 -8.60 41.35
CA GLY A 14 -40.69 -7.14 41.43
C GLY A 14 -40.51 -6.43 40.09
N ARG A 15 -41.57 -5.77 39.61
CA ARG A 15 -41.48 -4.71 38.58
C ARG A 15 -40.96 -3.43 39.22
N ALA A 16 -40.15 -2.67 38.51
CA ALA A 16 -40.04 -1.22 38.69
C ALA A 16 -39.97 -0.54 37.32
N VAL A 17 -40.84 0.46 37.12
CA VAL A 17 -40.90 1.32 35.92
C VAL A 17 -40.51 2.73 36.35
N SER A 18 -39.57 3.36 35.64
CA SER A 18 -39.32 4.81 35.68
C SER A 18 -38.60 5.17 34.38
N VAL A 19 -39.25 5.74 33.36
CA VAL A 19 -39.74 7.14 33.27
C VAL A 19 -38.59 8.14 33.26
N LEU A 20 -38.37 8.73 32.08
CA LEU A 20 -37.57 9.94 31.83
C LEU A 20 -38.35 11.18 32.33
N PRO A 21 -37.65 12.25 32.72
CA PRO A 21 -37.45 13.38 31.80
C PRO A 21 -35.96 13.81 31.79
N GLY A 22 -35.42 14.54 30.81
CA GLY A 22 -36.06 15.37 29.80
C GLY A 22 -35.62 16.83 29.98
N SER A 23 -34.69 17.28 29.15
CA SER A 23 -34.45 18.71 28.90
C SER A 23 -33.75 18.90 27.55
N ALA A 24 -34.50 19.37 26.57
CA ALA A 24 -33.93 20.05 25.41
C ALA A 24 -33.41 21.43 25.88
N GLY A 25 -32.34 21.90 25.22
CA GLY A 25 -31.74 23.20 25.48
C GLY A 25 -30.99 23.66 24.24
N GLU A 26 -31.73 24.24 23.29
CA GLU A 26 -31.16 24.91 22.13
C GLU A 26 -30.44 26.21 22.55
N GLY A 27 -29.53 26.71 21.69
CA GLY A 27 -29.03 28.09 21.78
C GLY A 27 -27.55 28.21 22.12
N GLY A 28 -26.69 28.17 21.10
CA GLY A 28 -25.24 28.39 21.22
C GLY A 28 -24.65 28.89 19.91
N SER A 29 -24.78 30.19 19.65
CA SER A 29 -24.42 30.81 18.38
C SER A 29 -22.91 30.85 18.10
N LEU A 30 -22.58 30.59 16.83
CA LEU A 30 -21.38 31.03 16.09
C LEU A 30 -20.51 32.11 16.75
N SER A 31 -19.20 31.81 16.89
CA SER A 31 -18.15 32.82 16.70
C SER A 31 -16.81 32.17 16.30
N PRO A 32 -16.12 32.63 15.23
CA PRO A 32 -14.97 31.92 14.65
C PRO A 32 -13.63 32.56 15.06
N ARG A 33 -12.85 31.91 15.93
CA ARG A 33 -11.46 32.34 16.23
C ARG A 33 -10.46 31.18 16.44
N GLY A 34 -10.37 30.28 15.47
CA GLY A 34 -9.14 29.50 15.25
C GLY A 34 -8.17 30.33 14.40
N ARG A 35 -7.08 30.85 14.97
CA ARG A 35 -6.07 31.58 14.20
C ARG A 35 -5.39 30.64 13.21
N ALA A 36 -5.65 30.84 11.91
CA ALA A 36 -4.71 30.39 10.90
C ALA A 36 -3.37 31.09 11.14
N THR A 37 -2.29 30.34 11.29
CA THR A 37 -0.93 30.88 11.31
C THR A 37 -0.61 31.45 9.94
N ALA A 38 -0.60 32.78 9.84
CA ALA A 38 -0.13 33.46 8.64
C ALA A 38 1.32 33.06 8.33
N PRO A 39 1.70 32.86 7.06
CA PRO A 39 3.08 32.58 6.70
C PRO A 39 3.97 33.77 7.10
N ALA A 40 5.17 33.47 7.58
CA ALA A 40 6.16 34.51 7.89
C ALA A 40 6.48 35.30 6.62
N ARG A 41 6.23 36.62 6.66
CA ARG A 41 6.61 37.56 5.61
C ARG A 41 8.01 38.08 5.90
N ASP A 42 8.76 38.37 4.84
CA ASP A 42 10.04 39.04 4.96
C ASP A 42 9.87 40.55 5.27
N ALA A 43 10.99 41.26 5.43
CA ALA A 43 11.02 42.68 5.76
C ALA A 43 10.42 43.60 4.68
N ASN A 44 10.08 43.08 3.49
CA ASN A 44 9.45 43.80 2.39
C ASN A 44 8.00 43.32 2.09
N GLY A 45 7.46 42.42 2.90
CA GLY A 45 6.06 41.98 2.80
C GLY A 45 5.79 40.95 1.70
N ALA A 46 6.82 40.40 1.05
CA ALA A 46 6.66 39.32 0.09
C ALA A 46 6.40 37.99 0.82
N ALA A 47 5.72 37.06 0.13
CA ALA A 47 5.63 35.69 0.60
C ALA A 47 6.98 35.01 0.39
N ALA A 48 7.66 34.64 1.48
CA ALA A 48 8.92 33.91 1.39
C ALA A 48 8.69 32.60 0.60
N PRO A 49 9.55 32.26 -0.39
CA PRO A 49 9.40 31.02 -1.12
C PRO A 49 9.48 29.84 -0.15
N ALA A 50 8.52 28.93 -0.24
CA ALA A 50 8.47 27.75 0.61
C ALA A 50 9.81 26.99 0.50
N ALA A 51 10.44 26.73 1.65
CA ALA A 51 11.74 26.10 1.69
C ALA A 51 11.69 24.73 0.98
N LEU A 52 12.41 24.62 -0.13
CA LEU A 52 12.43 23.39 -0.93
C LEU A 52 12.91 22.21 -0.06
N PRO A 53 12.32 21.00 -0.21
CA PRO A 53 12.77 19.82 0.51
C PRO A 53 14.25 19.55 0.24
N ARG A 54 14.97 19.04 1.25
CA ARG A 54 16.45 18.93 1.27
C ARG A 54 17.09 18.12 0.11
N ARG A 55 16.29 17.43 -0.70
CA ARG A 55 16.61 16.99 -2.06
C ARG A 55 15.37 17.16 -2.94
N ALA A 56 15.39 18.12 -3.86
CA ALA A 56 14.37 18.24 -4.90
C ALA A 56 14.74 17.32 -6.08
N PRO A 57 13.77 16.63 -6.72
CA PRO A 57 14.04 15.76 -7.87
C PRO A 57 14.52 16.59 -9.06
N LYS A 58 15.33 15.98 -9.95
CA LYS A 58 15.97 16.71 -11.07
C LYS A 58 14.98 17.53 -11.90
N ALA A 59 13.80 16.98 -12.21
CA ALA A 59 12.77 17.65 -12.99
C ALA A 59 12.27 18.96 -12.36
N ALA A 60 12.16 19.01 -11.02
CA ALA A 60 11.77 20.23 -10.31
C ALA A 60 12.87 21.30 -10.35
N ILE A 61 14.14 20.88 -10.30
CA ILE A 61 15.29 21.78 -10.43
C ILE A 61 15.40 22.33 -11.86
N ASP A 62 15.19 21.49 -12.89
CA ASP A 62 15.21 21.91 -14.29
C ASP A 62 14.04 22.89 -14.60
N ILE A 63 12.85 22.68 -14.03
CA ILE A 63 11.72 23.63 -14.11
C ILE A 63 12.06 24.95 -13.41
N ALA A 64 12.60 24.91 -12.19
CA ALA A 64 12.95 26.12 -11.44
C ALA A 64 14.03 26.96 -12.15
N ILE A 65 15.01 26.32 -12.79
CA ILE A 65 16.00 27.00 -13.63
C ILE A 65 15.32 27.67 -14.82
N ALA A 66 14.46 26.97 -15.56
CA ALA A 66 13.78 27.53 -16.73
C ALA A 66 12.90 28.75 -16.39
N GLN A 67 12.14 28.67 -15.28
CA GLN A 67 11.32 29.77 -14.77
C GLN A 67 12.17 30.98 -14.34
N LEU A 68 13.31 30.74 -13.69
CA LEU A 68 14.20 31.80 -13.24
C LEU A 68 14.95 32.47 -14.41
N GLU A 69 15.40 31.70 -15.40
CA GLU A 69 15.99 32.24 -16.63
C GLU A 69 14.95 33.05 -17.43
N GLU A 70 13.67 32.68 -17.40
CA GLU A 70 12.58 33.49 -17.98
C GLU A 70 12.31 34.78 -17.19
N ALA A 71 12.34 34.71 -15.86
CA ALA A 71 12.20 35.87 -14.97
C ALA A 71 13.37 36.87 -15.09
N VAL A 72 14.56 36.40 -15.44
CA VAL A 72 15.69 37.26 -15.82
C VAL A 72 15.47 37.87 -17.21
N ARG A 73 15.06 37.07 -18.21
CA ARG A 73 14.79 37.55 -19.58
C ARG A 73 13.70 38.62 -19.66
N ASN A 74 12.67 38.55 -18.80
CA ASN A 74 11.57 39.51 -18.76
C ASN A 74 11.83 40.69 -17.80
N GLY A 75 12.99 40.76 -17.16
CA GLY A 75 13.39 41.85 -16.26
C GLY A 75 12.71 41.85 -14.88
N THR A 76 12.00 40.79 -14.49
CA THR A 76 11.38 40.68 -13.16
C THR A 76 12.37 40.24 -12.06
N VAL A 77 13.53 39.70 -12.45
CA VAL A 77 14.64 39.32 -11.56
C VAL A 77 15.94 39.94 -12.06
N ASP A 78 16.73 40.50 -11.14
CA ASP A 78 18.06 41.03 -11.40
C ASP A 78 18.99 39.98 -12.04
N GLU A 79 19.76 40.38 -13.05
CA GLU A 79 20.54 39.46 -13.88
C GLU A 79 21.71 38.80 -13.11
N GLU A 80 22.27 39.48 -12.10
CA GLU A 80 23.36 38.95 -11.27
C GLU A 80 22.84 38.07 -10.12
N ALA A 81 21.71 38.44 -9.51
CA ALA A 81 20.98 37.61 -8.55
C ALA A 81 20.47 36.32 -9.19
N GLY A 82 19.84 36.41 -10.36
CA GLY A 82 19.34 35.28 -11.13
C GLY A 82 20.45 34.29 -11.50
N ARG A 83 21.57 34.78 -12.06
CA ARG A 83 22.74 33.93 -12.36
C ARG A 83 23.27 33.18 -11.13
N ARG A 84 23.44 33.86 -9.99
CA ARG A 84 23.91 33.24 -8.74
C ARG A 84 23.02 32.08 -8.26
N VAL A 85 21.69 32.25 -8.34
CA VAL A 85 20.73 31.20 -7.93
C VAL A 85 20.70 30.05 -8.95
N VAL A 86 20.75 30.34 -10.26
CA VAL A 86 20.88 29.31 -11.30
C VAL A 86 22.14 28.46 -11.11
N ASP A 87 23.28 29.06 -10.79
CA ASP A 87 24.54 28.35 -10.56
C ASP A 87 24.56 27.57 -9.24
N GLN A 88 23.77 27.99 -8.24
CA GLN A 88 23.53 27.20 -7.03
C GLN A 88 22.65 25.98 -7.33
N LEU A 89 21.54 26.16 -8.06
CA LEU A 89 20.65 25.08 -8.49
C LEU A 89 21.36 24.05 -9.36
N LYS A 90 22.20 24.49 -10.31
CA LYS A 90 23.03 23.61 -11.16
C LYS A 90 24.00 22.76 -10.33
N ARG A 91 24.60 23.31 -9.26
CA ARG A 91 25.49 22.58 -8.33
C ARG A 91 24.75 21.67 -7.35
N SER A 92 23.48 21.94 -7.04
CA SER A 92 22.63 21.09 -6.20
C SER A 92 21.82 20.05 -6.98
N ARG A 93 21.90 20.05 -8.32
CA ARG A 93 21.17 19.10 -9.17
C ARG A 93 21.78 17.70 -9.02
N PRO A 94 20.99 16.66 -8.68
CA PRO A 94 21.49 15.30 -8.64
C PRO A 94 21.88 14.83 -10.05
N ASP A 95 22.91 13.97 -10.13
CA ASP A 95 23.32 13.36 -11.40
C ASP A 95 22.19 12.52 -11.97
N GLY A 96 21.53 13.07 -12.99
CA GLY A 96 20.31 12.49 -13.57
C GLY A 96 20.49 11.08 -14.13
N ALA A 97 21.73 10.58 -14.26
CA ALA A 97 22.00 9.18 -14.57
C ALA A 97 21.34 8.24 -13.55
N GLY A 98 21.41 8.52 -12.25
CA GLY A 98 20.82 7.66 -11.21
C GLY A 98 19.29 7.70 -11.19
N GLU A 99 18.71 8.90 -11.24
CA GLU A 99 17.26 9.11 -11.18
C GLU A 99 16.55 8.63 -12.48
N LEU A 100 17.17 8.88 -13.65
CA LEU A 100 16.68 8.33 -14.93
C LEU A 100 16.93 6.83 -15.07
N ALA A 101 18.02 6.27 -14.51
CA ALA A 101 18.24 4.82 -14.49
C ALA A 101 17.25 4.10 -13.57
N GLY A 102 16.88 4.69 -12.44
CA GLY A 102 15.81 4.19 -11.57
C GLY A 102 14.48 4.10 -12.33
N GLY A 103 14.00 5.23 -12.86
CA GLY A 103 12.76 5.28 -13.63
C GLY A 103 12.80 4.40 -14.90
N ARG A 104 13.94 4.31 -15.60
CA ARG A 104 14.09 3.43 -16.77
C ARG A 104 14.08 1.95 -16.39
N ARG A 105 14.72 1.56 -15.29
CA ARG A 105 14.70 0.19 -14.78
C ARG A 105 13.28 -0.22 -14.37
N GLU A 106 12.56 0.65 -13.67
CA GLU A 106 11.17 0.41 -13.27
C GLU A 106 10.20 0.34 -14.47
N HIS A 107 10.41 1.20 -15.47
CA HIS A 107 9.68 1.13 -16.73
C HIS A 107 9.93 -0.20 -17.48
N ILE A 108 11.19 -0.64 -17.58
CA ILE A 108 11.54 -1.96 -18.14
C ILE A 108 10.80 -3.08 -17.38
N LEU A 109 10.80 -3.06 -16.04
CA LEU A 109 10.14 -4.08 -15.23
C LEU A 109 8.61 -4.10 -15.45
N THR A 110 7.99 -2.93 -15.57
CA THR A 110 6.55 -2.79 -15.82
C THR A 110 6.16 -3.34 -17.19
N VAL A 111 6.90 -2.99 -18.25
CA VAL A 111 6.64 -3.50 -19.60
C VAL A 111 6.94 -5.00 -19.67
N ALA A 112 8.05 -5.45 -19.08
CA ALA A 112 8.40 -6.87 -19.03
C ALA A 112 7.33 -7.72 -18.33
N ALA A 113 6.77 -7.26 -17.21
CA ALA A 113 5.71 -7.96 -16.50
C ALA A 113 4.49 -8.20 -17.42
N ARG A 114 4.09 -7.20 -18.20
CA ARG A 114 2.98 -7.29 -19.16
C ARG A 114 3.27 -8.25 -20.31
N VAL A 115 4.47 -8.18 -20.90
CA VAL A 115 4.87 -9.09 -21.98
C VAL A 115 4.90 -10.54 -21.48
N ILE A 116 5.50 -10.78 -20.31
CA ILE A 116 5.59 -12.11 -19.68
C ILE A 116 4.20 -12.64 -19.31
N ALA A 117 3.31 -11.82 -18.75
CA ALA A 117 1.94 -12.24 -18.43
C ALA A 117 1.12 -12.58 -19.68
N ARG A 118 1.29 -11.81 -20.77
CA ARG A 118 0.57 -11.98 -22.04
C ARG A 118 1.04 -13.20 -22.84
N LYS A 119 2.34 -13.49 -22.86
CA LYS A 119 2.95 -14.56 -23.68
C LYS A 119 3.37 -15.81 -22.89
N GLY A 120 3.40 -15.74 -21.57
CA GLY A 120 4.07 -16.71 -20.72
C GLY A 120 5.59 -16.49 -20.65
N PHE A 121 6.20 -16.91 -19.54
CA PHE A 121 7.64 -16.72 -19.31
C PHE A 121 8.49 -17.42 -20.38
N ALA A 122 8.24 -18.70 -20.67
CA ALA A 122 9.04 -19.50 -21.61
C ALA A 122 9.11 -18.86 -23.01
N ALA A 123 7.97 -18.45 -23.57
CA ALA A 123 7.85 -17.92 -24.93
C ALA A 123 8.22 -16.43 -25.11
N THR A 124 8.59 -15.74 -24.02
CA THR A 124 9.08 -14.35 -24.07
C THR A 124 10.59 -14.32 -24.29
N THR A 125 11.09 -13.38 -25.12
CA THR A 125 12.54 -13.14 -25.28
C THR A 125 12.98 -11.78 -24.73
N LEU A 126 14.28 -11.61 -24.46
CA LEU A 126 14.84 -10.31 -24.04
C LEU A 126 14.73 -9.23 -25.13
N GLN A 127 14.80 -9.62 -26.41
CA GLN A 127 14.70 -8.67 -27.51
C GLN A 127 13.27 -8.12 -27.60
N GLU A 128 12.25 -8.97 -27.49
CA GLU A 128 10.84 -8.54 -27.50
C GLU A 128 10.53 -7.56 -26.36
N ILE A 129 11.09 -7.77 -25.17
CA ILE A 129 10.94 -6.82 -24.05
C ILE A 129 11.65 -5.50 -24.39
N ALA A 130 12.86 -5.54 -24.96
CA ALA A 130 13.58 -4.32 -25.35
C ALA A 130 12.85 -3.51 -26.43
N ASP A 131 12.23 -4.21 -27.40
CA ASP A 131 11.44 -3.63 -28.48
C ASP A 131 10.16 -2.97 -27.95
N GLU A 132 9.40 -3.65 -27.08
CA GLU A 132 8.18 -3.11 -26.46
C GLU A 132 8.48 -1.94 -25.49
N VAL A 133 9.66 -1.91 -24.86
CA VAL A 133 10.14 -0.76 -24.04
C VAL A 133 10.62 0.41 -24.93
N GLY A 134 10.96 0.17 -26.20
CA GLY A 134 11.49 1.20 -27.10
C GLY A 134 12.90 1.69 -26.75
N VAL A 135 13.74 0.84 -26.15
CA VAL A 135 15.13 1.17 -25.80
C VAL A 135 16.14 0.42 -26.67
N THR A 136 17.31 1.02 -26.89
CA THR A 136 18.38 0.38 -27.67
C THR A 136 18.91 -0.86 -26.95
N ARG A 137 19.29 -1.87 -27.73
CA ARG A 137 19.84 -3.13 -27.20
C ARG A 137 20.98 -2.92 -26.19
N PRO A 138 22.01 -2.07 -26.43
CA PRO A 138 23.05 -1.82 -25.43
C PRO A 138 22.50 -1.21 -24.12
N SER A 139 21.52 -0.30 -24.19
CA SER A 139 20.90 0.30 -23.00
C SER A 139 20.07 -0.71 -22.22
N PHE A 140 19.45 -1.70 -22.87
CA PHE A 140 18.67 -2.74 -22.21
C PHE A 140 19.57 -3.73 -21.47
N TYR A 141 20.60 -4.24 -22.15
CA TYR A 141 21.57 -5.20 -21.58
C TYR A 141 22.51 -4.57 -20.53
N TYR A 142 22.51 -3.25 -20.36
CA TYR A 142 23.08 -2.59 -19.20
C TYR A 142 22.30 -2.92 -17.91
N HIS A 143 20.96 -2.87 -17.96
CA HIS A 143 20.10 -3.08 -16.78
C HIS A 143 19.89 -4.56 -16.43
N PHE A 144 19.76 -5.46 -17.41
CA PHE A 144 19.45 -6.87 -17.19
C PHE A 144 20.25 -7.81 -18.09
N LYS A 145 20.71 -8.94 -17.53
CA LYS A 145 21.55 -9.93 -18.23
C LYS A 145 20.77 -11.15 -18.73
N SER A 146 19.71 -11.55 -18.02
CA SER A 146 18.87 -12.71 -18.34
C SER A 146 17.38 -12.38 -18.13
N LYS A 147 16.50 -13.23 -18.68
CA LYS A 147 15.04 -13.11 -18.49
C LYS A 147 14.64 -13.48 -17.06
N GLN A 148 15.40 -14.40 -16.47
CA GLN A 148 15.35 -14.82 -15.07
C GLN A 148 15.67 -13.65 -14.14
N ALA A 149 16.71 -12.84 -14.44
CA ALA A 149 17.05 -11.64 -13.68
C ALA A 149 15.95 -10.56 -13.75
N ILE A 150 15.25 -10.44 -14.89
CA ILE A 150 14.06 -9.58 -15.02
C ILE A 150 12.92 -10.11 -14.13
N LEU A 151 12.58 -11.39 -14.23
CA LEU A 151 11.53 -12.01 -13.42
C LEU A 151 11.81 -11.86 -11.92
N GLY A 152 13.05 -12.15 -11.49
CA GLY A 152 13.48 -11.95 -10.10
C GLY A 152 13.30 -10.51 -9.65
N ALA A 153 13.74 -9.53 -10.46
CA ALA A 153 13.57 -8.12 -10.14
C ALA A 153 12.10 -7.69 -10.09
N ILE A 154 11.20 -8.23 -10.94
CA ILE A 154 9.76 -7.98 -10.88
C ILE A 154 9.19 -8.51 -9.55
N LEU A 155 9.42 -9.80 -9.26
CA LEU A 155 8.80 -10.48 -8.13
C LEU A 155 9.33 -9.98 -6.78
N VAL A 156 10.64 -9.74 -6.66
CA VAL A 156 11.24 -9.15 -5.44
C VAL A 156 10.73 -7.73 -5.22
N SER A 157 10.69 -6.88 -6.26
CA SER A 157 10.21 -5.51 -6.14
C SER A 157 8.71 -5.43 -5.77
N ALA A 158 7.90 -6.39 -6.24
CA ALA A 158 6.49 -6.47 -5.85
C ALA A 158 6.31 -6.92 -4.40
N LEU A 159 7.10 -7.90 -3.93
CA LEU A 159 7.10 -8.31 -2.51
C LEU A 159 7.58 -7.17 -1.60
N GLU A 160 8.58 -6.40 -2.03
CA GLU A 160 9.08 -5.22 -1.31
C GLU A 160 8.01 -4.12 -1.20
N ARG A 161 7.30 -3.80 -2.29
CA ARG A 161 6.16 -2.85 -2.22
C ARG A 161 5.05 -3.34 -1.30
N ALA A 162 4.72 -4.64 -1.35
CA ALA A 162 3.72 -5.23 -0.46
C ALA A 162 4.16 -5.17 1.01
N GLU A 163 5.42 -5.48 1.29
CA GLU A 163 6.02 -5.44 2.63
C GLU A 163 5.99 -4.03 3.23
N VAL A 164 6.43 -3.00 2.48
CA VAL A 164 6.37 -1.59 2.93
C VAL A 164 4.92 -1.16 3.22
N ALA A 165 3.99 -1.47 2.30
CA ALA A 165 2.58 -1.11 2.47
C ALA A 165 1.91 -1.83 3.66
N ILE A 166 2.35 -3.05 3.99
CA ILE A 166 1.93 -3.79 5.18
C ILE A 166 2.51 -3.14 6.45
N ASP A 167 3.79 -2.78 6.46
CA ASP A 167 4.44 -2.21 7.63
C ASP A 167 3.85 -0.84 8.00
N GLU A 168 3.46 -0.03 7.01
CA GLU A 168 2.66 1.19 7.21
C GLU A 168 1.31 0.90 7.90
N VAL A 169 0.60 -0.14 7.47
CA VAL A 169 -0.67 -0.56 8.09
C VAL A 169 -0.47 -1.05 9.53
N LEU A 170 0.57 -1.85 9.78
CA LEU A 170 0.86 -2.40 11.11
C LEU A 170 1.34 -1.32 12.10
N ALA A 171 2.06 -0.30 11.63
CA ALA A 171 2.43 0.87 12.41
C ALA A 171 1.25 1.82 12.69
N GLY A 172 0.17 1.72 11.91
CA GLY A 172 -1.03 2.54 12.06
C GLY A 172 -1.80 2.34 13.38
N PRO A 173 -2.76 3.23 13.69
CA PRO A 173 -3.65 3.09 14.83
C PRO A 173 -4.70 2.00 14.60
N GLY A 174 -5.28 1.48 15.68
CA GLY A 174 -6.34 0.47 15.66
C GLY A 174 -5.99 -0.79 16.43
N ASP A 175 -6.98 -1.63 16.68
CA ASP A 175 -6.76 -2.97 17.23
C ASP A 175 -6.43 -3.98 16.12
N SER A 176 -6.17 -5.23 16.52
CA SER A 176 -5.83 -6.31 15.58
C SER A 176 -6.93 -6.61 14.56
N VAL A 177 -8.21 -6.35 14.85
CA VAL A 177 -9.31 -6.54 13.89
C VAL A 177 -9.30 -5.43 12.83
N ALA A 178 -9.18 -4.18 13.26
CA ALA A 178 -9.07 -3.03 12.36
C ALA A 178 -7.82 -3.11 11.47
N LYS A 179 -6.67 -3.48 12.06
CA LYS A 179 -5.41 -3.71 11.34
C LYS A 179 -5.50 -4.88 10.38
N LEU A 180 -6.15 -5.99 10.74
CA LEU A 180 -6.31 -7.15 9.87
C LEU A 180 -7.19 -6.81 8.64
N ARG A 181 -8.23 -6.01 8.85
CA ARG A 181 -9.07 -5.47 7.77
C ARG A 181 -8.27 -4.53 6.86
N ALA A 182 -7.49 -3.61 7.44
CA ALA A 182 -6.62 -2.71 6.69
C ALA A 182 -5.52 -3.46 5.93
N PHE A 183 -4.96 -4.54 6.49
CA PHE A 183 -3.97 -5.40 5.84
C PHE A 183 -4.57 -6.01 4.57
N VAL A 184 -5.71 -6.71 4.69
CA VAL A 184 -6.35 -7.37 3.54
C VAL A 184 -6.70 -6.33 2.48
N PHE A 185 -7.26 -5.20 2.89
CA PHE A 185 -7.60 -4.11 1.98
C PHE A 185 -6.36 -3.61 1.21
N LYS A 186 -5.27 -3.30 1.93
CA LYS A 186 -4.06 -2.76 1.32
C LYS A 186 -3.34 -3.77 0.42
N TYR A 187 -3.33 -5.04 0.82
CA TYR A 187 -2.75 -6.11 0.03
C TYR A 187 -3.52 -6.34 -1.28
N VAL A 188 -4.85 -6.20 -1.27
CA VAL A 188 -5.67 -6.22 -2.50
C VAL A 188 -5.35 -5.02 -3.40
N GLU A 189 -5.19 -3.80 -2.85
CA GLU A 189 -4.76 -2.63 -3.64
C GLU A 189 -3.41 -2.87 -4.33
N VAL A 190 -2.40 -3.35 -3.59
CA VAL A 190 -1.07 -3.63 -4.16
C VAL A 190 -1.13 -4.70 -5.26
N ASN A 191 -1.88 -5.78 -5.03
CA ASN A 191 -2.05 -6.85 -6.02
C ASN A 191 -2.86 -6.43 -7.26
N THR A 192 -3.67 -5.37 -7.19
CA THR A 192 -4.50 -4.90 -8.32
C THR A 192 -3.89 -3.73 -9.09
N GLN A 193 -2.98 -2.95 -8.48
CA GLN A 193 -2.16 -1.93 -9.17
C GLN A 193 -1.29 -2.52 -10.28
N HIS A 194 -0.79 -3.75 -10.08
CA HIS A 194 -0.03 -4.52 -11.06
C HIS A 194 -0.60 -5.93 -11.17
N ALA A 195 -1.86 -6.03 -11.62
CA ALA A 195 -2.62 -7.29 -11.70
C ALA A 195 -1.96 -8.40 -12.52
N GLU A 196 -1.02 -8.05 -13.40
CA GLU A 196 -0.18 -9.00 -14.12
C GLU A 196 0.81 -9.74 -13.19
N VAL A 197 1.32 -9.11 -12.14
CA VAL A 197 2.44 -9.62 -11.33
C VAL A 197 2.09 -10.84 -10.47
N PRO A 198 0.92 -10.96 -9.81
CA PRO A 198 0.62 -12.17 -9.04
C PRO A 198 0.59 -13.44 -9.91
N ALA A 199 0.27 -13.34 -11.19
CA ALA A 199 0.34 -14.45 -12.14
C ALA A 199 1.79 -14.88 -12.45
N LEU A 200 2.76 -13.95 -12.41
CA LEU A 200 4.18 -14.25 -12.68
C LEU A 200 4.81 -15.16 -11.61
N PHE A 201 4.22 -15.28 -10.41
CA PHE A 201 4.69 -16.24 -9.40
C PHE A 201 4.54 -17.70 -9.83
N GLN A 202 3.73 -18.01 -10.85
CA GLN A 202 3.69 -19.36 -11.44
C GLN A 202 5.03 -19.74 -12.12
N ALA A 203 5.83 -18.75 -12.52
CA ALA A 203 7.18 -18.94 -13.05
C ALA A 203 8.28 -18.91 -11.96
N ALA A 204 7.95 -18.97 -10.66
CA ALA A 204 8.94 -18.84 -9.58
C ALA A 204 10.04 -19.93 -9.58
N ALA A 205 9.82 -21.07 -10.26
CA ALA A 205 10.85 -22.09 -10.47
C ALA A 205 11.97 -21.65 -11.44
N GLU A 206 11.75 -20.61 -12.23
CA GLU A 206 12.70 -20.04 -13.19
C GLU A 206 13.57 -18.93 -12.57
N LEU A 207 13.46 -18.70 -11.26
CA LEU A 207 14.25 -17.68 -10.56
C LEU A 207 15.69 -18.13 -10.36
N GLU A 208 16.62 -17.19 -10.57
CA GLU A 208 18.01 -17.35 -10.12
C GLU A 208 18.03 -17.59 -8.60
N PRO A 209 18.97 -18.42 -8.06
CA PRO A 209 18.93 -18.86 -6.65
C PRO A 209 18.82 -17.72 -5.62
N GLU A 210 19.57 -16.63 -5.83
CA GLU A 210 19.55 -15.44 -4.97
C GLU A 210 18.16 -14.77 -4.96
N ALA A 211 17.54 -14.57 -6.14
CA ALA A 211 16.22 -13.99 -6.26
C ALA A 211 15.12 -14.92 -5.71
N ALA A 212 15.29 -16.24 -5.85
CA ALA A 212 14.40 -17.24 -5.27
C ALA A 212 14.45 -17.22 -3.73
N GLU A 213 15.64 -17.06 -3.15
CA GLU A 213 15.81 -16.92 -1.70
C GLU A 213 15.25 -15.61 -1.16
N GLU A 214 15.57 -14.49 -1.81
CA GLU A 214 15.04 -13.16 -1.49
C GLU A 214 13.50 -13.15 -1.50
N ALA A 215 12.89 -13.68 -2.57
CA ALA A 215 11.44 -13.77 -2.70
C ALA A 215 10.80 -14.69 -1.64
N ARG A 216 11.46 -15.80 -1.29
CA ARG A 216 11.01 -16.71 -0.22
C ARG A 216 11.06 -16.03 1.14
N ARG A 217 12.14 -15.29 1.44
CA ARG A 217 12.32 -14.56 2.71
C ARG A 217 11.24 -13.50 2.88
N ARG A 218 11.00 -12.66 1.86
CA ARG A 218 9.97 -11.61 1.91
C ARG A 218 8.55 -12.15 1.97
N ARG A 219 8.24 -13.21 1.22
CA ARG A 219 6.93 -13.90 1.36
C ARG A 219 6.73 -14.40 2.78
N SER A 220 7.73 -15.11 3.33
CA SER A 220 7.68 -15.60 4.72
C SER A 220 7.48 -14.45 5.72
N ALA A 221 8.14 -13.30 5.55
CA ALA A 221 7.95 -12.13 6.40
C ALA A 221 6.50 -11.60 6.35
N ILE A 222 5.89 -11.53 5.16
CA ILE A 222 4.48 -11.15 4.97
C ILE A 222 3.54 -12.17 5.63
N ASP A 223 3.79 -13.47 5.43
CA ASP A 223 2.99 -14.57 5.99
C ASP A 223 3.00 -14.54 7.53
N HIS A 224 4.17 -14.33 8.15
CA HIS A 224 4.33 -14.24 9.60
C HIS A 224 3.71 -12.96 10.17
N LYS A 225 3.94 -11.79 9.55
CA LYS A 225 3.31 -10.51 9.95
C LYS A 225 1.78 -10.62 10.02
N LEU A 226 1.17 -11.36 9.09
CA LEU A 226 -0.27 -11.63 9.10
C LEU A 226 -0.68 -12.65 10.17
N ALA A 227 0.10 -13.72 10.35
CA ALA A 227 -0.15 -14.74 11.36
C ALA A 227 -0.08 -14.17 12.79
N ASP A 228 0.91 -13.33 13.08
CA ASP A 228 1.09 -12.65 14.36
C ASP A 228 -0.08 -11.71 14.67
N LEU A 229 -0.58 -10.99 13.67
CA LEU A 229 -1.74 -10.12 13.80
C LEU A 229 -3.04 -10.90 14.10
N VAL A 230 -3.20 -12.07 13.49
CA VAL A 230 -4.31 -12.99 13.83
C VAL A 230 -4.13 -13.54 15.24
N ALA A 231 -2.89 -13.88 15.66
CA ALA A 231 -2.61 -14.36 17.00
C ALA A 231 -2.93 -13.31 18.09
N GLU A 232 -2.52 -12.05 17.89
CA GLU A 232 -2.86 -10.91 18.76
C GLU A 232 -4.39 -10.74 18.91
N GLY A 233 -5.14 -10.94 17.82
CA GLY A 233 -6.61 -10.92 17.85
C GLY A 233 -7.23 -12.09 18.62
N VAL A 234 -6.63 -13.28 18.55
CA VAL A 234 -7.08 -14.46 19.31
C VAL A 234 -6.77 -14.30 20.80
N GLU A 235 -5.55 -13.86 21.16
CA GLU A 235 -5.14 -13.61 22.55
C GLU A 235 -6.06 -12.60 23.24
N ARG A 236 -6.46 -11.54 22.52
CA ARG A 236 -7.40 -10.52 23.02
C ARG A 236 -8.87 -10.91 22.92
N GLY A 237 -9.19 -12.15 22.54
CA GLY A 237 -10.56 -12.66 22.43
C GLY A 237 -11.41 -12.01 21.33
N LYS A 238 -10.81 -11.28 20.40
CA LYS A 238 -11.51 -10.57 19.30
C LYS A 238 -11.66 -11.42 18.04
N LEU A 239 -10.71 -12.33 17.81
CA LEU A 239 -10.72 -13.29 16.71
C LEU A 239 -10.79 -14.73 17.22
N ARG A 240 -11.22 -15.64 16.35
CA ARG A 240 -11.17 -17.09 16.56
C ARG A 240 -10.30 -17.75 15.51
N SER A 241 -9.23 -18.41 15.93
CA SER A 241 -8.47 -19.32 15.07
C SER A 241 -7.86 -20.46 15.88
N ARG A 242 -7.78 -21.65 15.27
CA ARG A 242 -7.02 -22.80 15.79
C ARG A 242 -5.56 -22.79 15.34
N SER A 243 -5.24 -22.00 14.31
CA SER A 243 -3.89 -21.83 13.78
C SER A 243 -3.85 -20.49 13.05
N PRO A 244 -3.29 -19.43 13.66
CA PRO A 244 -3.14 -18.13 13.03
C PRO A 244 -2.41 -18.21 11.68
N LEU A 245 -1.41 -19.10 11.55
CA LEU A 245 -0.68 -19.34 10.31
C LEU A 245 -1.57 -19.92 9.19
N ILE A 246 -2.42 -20.91 9.48
CA ILE A 246 -3.36 -21.44 8.47
C ILE A 246 -4.40 -20.37 8.08
N SER A 247 -4.82 -19.52 9.02
CA SER A 247 -5.70 -18.38 8.73
C SER A 247 -5.01 -17.38 7.79
N ALA A 248 -3.76 -17.03 8.06
CA ALA A 248 -2.96 -16.15 7.21
C ALA A 248 -2.80 -16.71 5.80
N TYR A 249 -2.44 -17.99 5.65
CA TYR A 249 -2.35 -18.65 4.35
C TYR A 249 -3.70 -18.70 3.61
N GLY A 250 -4.82 -18.90 4.31
CA GLY A 250 -6.16 -18.84 3.71
C GLY A 250 -6.50 -17.45 3.17
N MET A 251 -6.20 -16.40 3.94
CA MET A 251 -6.40 -15.00 3.54
C MET A 251 -5.53 -14.62 2.35
N LEU A 252 -4.22 -14.90 2.42
CA LEU A 252 -3.26 -14.61 1.35
C LEU A 252 -3.51 -15.47 0.11
N GLY A 253 -3.97 -16.71 0.25
CA GLY A 253 -4.40 -17.55 -0.86
C GLY A 253 -5.56 -16.92 -1.63
N ALA A 254 -6.59 -16.46 -0.91
CA ALA A 254 -7.75 -15.80 -1.52
C ALA A 254 -7.38 -14.50 -2.25
N THR A 255 -6.52 -13.66 -1.68
CA THR A 255 -6.07 -12.39 -2.30
C THR A 255 -5.03 -12.59 -3.41
N ASN A 256 -4.21 -13.64 -3.36
CA ASN A 256 -3.27 -13.93 -4.44
C ASN A 256 -3.93 -14.60 -5.65
N TRP A 257 -5.01 -15.37 -5.45
CA TRP A 257 -5.76 -16.01 -6.53
C TRP A 257 -6.54 -15.02 -7.43
N MET A 258 -6.67 -13.75 -7.00
CA MET A 258 -7.38 -12.69 -7.75
C MET A 258 -6.94 -12.56 -9.21
N HIS A 259 -5.66 -12.78 -9.55
CA HIS A 259 -5.16 -12.67 -10.92
C HIS A 259 -5.87 -13.59 -11.94
N THR A 260 -6.61 -14.59 -11.48
CA THR A 260 -7.35 -15.52 -12.35
C THR A 260 -8.74 -15.02 -12.76
N TRP A 261 -9.29 -14.03 -12.04
CA TRP A 261 -10.67 -13.56 -12.24
C TRP A 261 -10.86 -12.03 -12.14
N TYR A 262 -9.92 -11.30 -11.54
CA TYR A 262 -9.95 -9.85 -11.48
C TYR A 262 -9.79 -9.24 -12.88
N ARG A 263 -10.53 -8.16 -13.11
CA ARG A 263 -10.59 -7.44 -14.37
C ARG A 263 -10.55 -5.93 -14.09
N PRO A 264 -9.54 -5.19 -14.56
CA PRO A 264 -9.48 -3.73 -14.40
C PRO A 264 -10.66 -2.99 -15.05
N ASP A 265 -11.24 -3.57 -16.09
CA ASP A 265 -12.44 -3.14 -16.82
C ASP A 265 -13.75 -3.73 -16.23
N GLY A 266 -13.67 -4.34 -15.04
CA GLY A 266 -14.79 -5.04 -14.38
C GLY A 266 -15.82 -4.13 -13.71
N ARG A 267 -16.90 -4.73 -13.22
CA ARG A 267 -18.01 -4.03 -12.54
C ARG A 267 -17.59 -3.31 -11.25
N TYR A 268 -16.61 -3.86 -10.53
CA TYR A 268 -16.20 -3.38 -9.22
C TYR A 268 -14.77 -2.85 -9.27
N SER A 269 -14.55 -1.71 -8.63
CA SER A 269 -13.22 -1.13 -8.44
C SER A 269 -12.33 -1.98 -7.52
N PRO A 270 -10.99 -1.81 -7.57
CA PRO A 270 -10.06 -2.40 -6.61
C PRO A 270 -10.48 -2.23 -5.15
N SER A 271 -10.88 -1.02 -4.76
CA SER A 271 -11.24 -0.68 -3.38
C SER A 271 -12.57 -1.32 -2.93
N GLU A 272 -13.53 -1.52 -3.84
CA GLU A 272 -14.75 -2.28 -3.54
C GLU A 272 -14.44 -3.77 -3.32
N ILE A 273 -13.64 -4.37 -4.19
CA ILE A 273 -13.19 -5.76 -4.04
C ILE A 273 -12.37 -5.94 -2.75
N ALA A 274 -11.48 -4.99 -2.46
CA ALA A 274 -10.69 -4.93 -1.24
C ALA A 274 -11.57 -4.88 0.01
N GLY A 275 -12.62 -4.06 0.00
CA GLY A 275 -13.62 -4.01 1.07
C GLY A 275 -14.37 -5.34 1.26
N MET A 276 -14.92 -5.89 0.17
CA MET A 276 -15.67 -7.16 0.21
C MET A 276 -14.81 -8.33 0.72
N LEU A 277 -13.56 -8.44 0.25
CA LEU A 277 -12.64 -9.50 0.70
C LEU A 277 -12.19 -9.27 2.15
N ALA A 278 -11.89 -8.04 2.55
CA ALA A 278 -11.52 -7.72 3.92
C ALA A 278 -12.66 -8.04 4.90
N ASP A 279 -13.89 -7.63 4.59
CA ASP A 279 -15.06 -7.91 5.43
C ASP A 279 -15.32 -9.43 5.50
N MET A 280 -15.35 -10.13 4.37
CA MET A 280 -15.57 -11.59 4.33
C MET A 280 -14.51 -12.37 5.14
N LEU A 281 -13.23 -12.05 4.95
CA LEU A 281 -12.14 -12.79 5.58
C LEU A 281 -11.99 -12.45 7.07
N VAL A 282 -12.17 -11.17 7.46
CA VAL A 282 -12.04 -10.74 8.86
C VAL A 282 -13.25 -11.14 9.68
N TYR A 283 -14.48 -10.88 9.22
CA TYR A 283 -15.69 -11.30 9.96
C TYR A 283 -15.87 -12.82 9.94
N GLY A 284 -15.32 -13.51 8.93
CA GLY A 284 -15.15 -14.98 8.97
C GLY A 284 -14.34 -15.45 10.18
N LEU A 285 -13.37 -14.67 10.65
CA LEU A 285 -12.55 -14.93 11.84
C LEU A 285 -13.02 -14.19 13.11
N ALA A 286 -14.09 -13.41 13.08
CA ALA A 286 -14.59 -12.73 14.27
C ALA A 286 -14.94 -13.75 15.38
N ALA A 287 -14.60 -13.42 16.63
CA ALA A 287 -15.11 -14.14 17.78
C ALA A 287 -16.65 -14.13 17.72
N ARG A 288 -17.28 -15.28 17.99
CA ARG A 288 -18.72 -15.29 18.22
C ARG A 288 -18.96 -14.62 19.56
N GLU A 289 -19.91 -13.70 19.62
CA GLU A 289 -20.51 -13.34 20.90
C GLU A 289 -20.93 -14.62 21.62
N ALA A 290 -20.71 -14.67 22.94
CA ALA A 290 -21.12 -15.78 23.77
C ALA A 290 -22.65 -15.75 23.93
N GLY A 291 -23.35 -16.13 22.86
CA GLY A 291 -24.78 -16.38 22.89
C GLY A 291 -25.07 -17.44 23.94
N GLU A 292 -25.88 -17.07 24.92
CA GLU A 292 -26.33 -17.95 25.99
C GLU A 292 -26.92 -19.24 25.41
N GLY A 293 -26.30 -20.38 25.76
CA GLY A 293 -26.87 -21.73 25.71
C GLY A 293 -27.50 -22.24 24.41
N ARG A 294 -26.89 -23.28 23.84
CA ARG A 294 -27.62 -24.47 23.35
C ARG A 294 -26.87 -25.73 23.74
#